data_AF-A0A849MDH5-F1
#
_entry.id   AF-A0A849MDH5-F1
#
_cell.length_a   1.000
_cell.length_b   1.000
_cell.length_c   1.000
_cell.angle_alpha   90.00
_cell.angle_beta   90.00
_cell.angle_gamma   90.00
#
_symmetry.space_group_name_H-M   'P 1'
#
loop_
_entity.id
_entity.type
_entity.pdbx_description
1 polymer ?
#
loop_
_entity_poly.entity_id
_entity_poly.type
_entity_poly.pdbx_seq_one_letter_code
_entity_poly.pdbx_strand_id
1 'polypeptide(L)'
;MKNFLFLLLISFTAYFCSTNTTDPVEEESIIGEWDWVVSTGGIAGWTITPFSTGVNWSYSFYADSTVVFAKNDTAVLTSKFRIIEDTLKIDATPIDQIIKIENDKLTMREDCIDCYEHVYQRNTSSSNNIIIVDDLALIDLKGDPVQLNSVSISDDILSLSVSYSGGCEEHEFGLFAGKAFMKSNPVQAQVILAHDGNGDSCEAWITETLNFNLSPIKKVYQNSYGASGSMYLRISTASDSTVFQPMPLYLF
;
A
#
# COMPACT_ATOMS: atom_id res chain seq x y z
N MET A 1 -15.98 -40.11 -68.95
CA MET A 1 -14.71 -40.03 -68.20
C MET A 1 -14.78 -38.82 -67.28
N LYS A 2 -15.12 -39.02 -66.00
CA LYS A 2 -15.02 -38.00 -64.95
C LYS A 2 -14.34 -38.68 -63.76
N ASN A 3 -13.16 -38.15 -63.43
CA ASN A 3 -12.20 -38.74 -62.52
C ASN A 3 -12.65 -38.60 -61.06
N PHE A 4 -12.52 -39.70 -60.33
CA PHE A 4 -12.44 -39.76 -58.88
C PHE A 4 -11.20 -38.96 -58.44
N LEU A 5 -11.35 -37.99 -57.53
CA LEU A 5 -10.22 -37.39 -56.84
C LEU A 5 -10.32 -37.71 -55.35
N PHE A 6 -9.30 -38.44 -54.89
CA PHE A 6 -9.17 -39.05 -53.57
C PHE A 6 -8.93 -37.99 -52.48
N LEU A 7 -9.62 -38.11 -51.35
CA LEU A 7 -9.29 -37.43 -50.10
C LEU A 7 -7.92 -37.91 -49.61
N LEU A 8 -7.04 -36.97 -49.27
CA LEU A 8 -5.85 -37.22 -48.44
C LEU A 8 -5.90 -36.27 -47.24
N LEU A 9 -6.41 -36.80 -46.12
CA LEU A 9 -6.18 -36.24 -44.79
C LEU A 9 -4.68 -36.32 -44.50
N ILE A 10 -4.02 -35.17 -44.40
CA ILE A 10 -2.69 -35.06 -43.80
C ILE A 10 -2.93 -34.49 -42.41
N SER A 11 -2.95 -35.39 -41.41
CA SER A 11 -2.95 -35.04 -39.99
C SER A 11 -1.61 -34.38 -39.64
N PHE A 12 -1.62 -33.06 -39.57
CA PHE A 12 -0.51 -32.28 -39.07
C PHE A 12 -0.49 -32.40 -37.54
N THR A 13 0.19 -33.42 -37.01
CA THR A 13 0.44 -33.52 -35.58
C THR A 13 1.37 -32.38 -35.20
N ALA A 14 0.84 -31.37 -34.50
CA ALA A 14 1.64 -30.32 -33.89
C ALA A 14 2.63 -30.96 -32.92
N TYR A 15 3.91 -30.84 -33.26
CA TYR A 15 5.01 -31.09 -32.36
C TYR A 15 4.89 -30.06 -31.22
N PHE A 16 4.38 -30.50 -30.07
CA PHE A 16 4.47 -29.72 -28.83
C PHE A 16 5.95 -29.67 -28.44
N CYS A 17 6.65 -28.64 -28.91
CA CYS A 17 7.92 -28.24 -28.34
C CYS A 17 7.56 -27.26 -27.21
N SER A 18 7.62 -27.70 -25.95
CA SER A 18 7.52 -26.79 -24.82
C SER A 18 8.82 -26.01 -24.73
N THR A 19 8.90 -24.90 -25.46
CA THR A 19 9.83 -23.84 -25.07
C THR A 19 9.24 -23.22 -23.81
N ASN A 20 9.95 -23.33 -22.70
CA ASN A 20 9.65 -22.53 -21.51
C ASN A 20 9.97 -21.06 -21.85
N THR A 21 9.08 -20.44 -22.61
CA THR A 21 9.06 -19.01 -22.89
C THR A 21 7.99 -18.43 -21.98
N THR A 22 8.39 -17.60 -21.04
CA THR A 22 7.50 -16.70 -20.29
C THR A 22 6.68 -15.90 -21.30
N ASP A 23 5.35 -15.94 -21.20
CA ASP A 23 4.46 -15.18 -22.07
C ASP A 23 4.77 -13.67 -21.97
N PRO A 24 4.77 -12.92 -23.10
CA PRO A 24 5.03 -11.48 -23.08
C PRO A 24 3.94 -10.73 -22.30
N VAL A 25 4.31 -9.66 -21.60
CA VAL A 25 3.37 -8.84 -20.82
C VAL A 25 2.46 -8.07 -21.79
N GLU A 26 1.16 -8.35 -21.78
CA GLU A 26 0.19 -7.58 -22.56
C GLU A 26 0.07 -6.15 -22.00
N GLU A 27 0.14 -5.13 -22.86
CA GLU A 27 0.14 -3.71 -22.46
C GLU A 27 -1.10 -3.31 -21.64
N GLU A 28 -2.23 -4.02 -21.82
CA GLU A 28 -3.44 -3.82 -21.03
C GLU A 28 -3.29 -4.26 -19.54
N SER A 29 -2.34 -5.14 -19.20
CA SER A 29 -2.20 -5.71 -17.85
C SER A 29 -1.54 -4.78 -16.82
N ILE A 30 -0.72 -3.81 -17.28
CA ILE A 30 -0.08 -2.81 -16.41
C ILE A 30 -1.00 -1.64 -16.07
N ILE A 31 -1.99 -1.38 -16.92
CA ILE A 31 -2.94 -0.29 -16.74
C ILE A 31 -3.58 -0.42 -15.35
N GLY A 32 -3.56 0.67 -14.59
CA GLY A 32 -4.05 0.71 -13.21
C GLY A 32 -3.13 1.41 -12.22
N GLU A 33 -3.54 1.37 -10.95
CA GLU A 33 -2.86 1.99 -9.82
C GLU A 33 -2.17 0.96 -8.95
N TRP A 34 -0.99 1.37 -8.51
CA TRP A 34 -0.01 0.49 -7.93
C TRP A 34 0.50 1.20 -6.71
N ASP A 35 -0.03 0.80 -5.55
CA ASP A 35 0.51 1.26 -4.30
C ASP A 35 1.77 0.49 -4.06
N TRP A 36 2.81 1.27 -3.84
CA TRP A 36 4.06 0.72 -3.44
C TRP A 36 3.82 -0.09 -2.18
N VAL A 37 4.05 -1.38 -2.23
CA VAL A 37 4.05 -2.17 -0.99
C VAL A 37 5.46 -2.23 -0.50
N VAL A 38 6.41 -2.50 -1.40
CA VAL A 38 7.80 -2.67 -1.02
C VAL A 38 8.77 -2.46 -2.18
N SER A 39 10.00 -2.04 -1.96
CA SER A 39 11.08 -2.16 -2.96
C SER A 39 12.32 -2.77 -2.35
N THR A 40 13.02 -3.64 -3.08
CA THR A 40 14.14 -4.52 -2.70
C THR A 40 15.33 -4.43 -3.68
N GLY A 41 16.54 -4.02 -3.27
CA GLY A 41 17.76 -4.15 -4.12
C GLY A 41 18.87 -3.12 -3.86
N GLY A 42 19.67 -2.75 -4.85
CA GLY A 42 20.95 -2.06 -4.62
C GLY A 42 22.12 -3.07 -4.52
N ILE A 43 23.37 -2.63 -4.74
CA ILE A 43 24.61 -3.44 -4.49
C ILE A 43 24.63 -4.02 -3.05
N ALA A 44 23.86 -3.40 -2.15
CA ALA A 44 23.67 -3.79 -0.76
C ALA A 44 22.32 -4.48 -0.43
N GLY A 45 21.30 -4.48 -1.30
CA GLY A 45 20.04 -5.22 -1.11
C GLY A 45 18.99 -4.67 -0.11
N TRP A 46 18.60 -3.39 -0.17
CA TRP A 46 17.66 -2.66 0.69
C TRP A 46 16.17 -2.93 0.47
N THR A 47 15.34 -2.91 1.53
CA THR A 47 13.86 -3.04 1.52
C THR A 47 13.11 -1.82 2.10
N ILE A 48 12.09 -1.23 1.43
CA ILE A 48 11.34 -0.01 1.87
C ILE A 48 9.81 -0.06 1.51
N THR A 49 8.87 0.57 2.27
CA THR A 49 7.35 0.60 2.16
C THR A 49 6.65 1.98 2.48
N PRO A 50 5.34 2.24 2.16
CA PRO A 50 4.61 3.51 2.42
C PRO A 50 4.52 3.91 3.86
N PHE A 51 4.19 2.91 4.66
CA PHE A 51 4.39 2.92 6.07
C PHE A 51 5.79 3.39 6.46
N SER A 52 6.83 2.69 5.98
CA SER A 52 8.22 2.77 6.46
C SER A 52 8.86 4.11 6.20
N THR A 53 8.35 4.82 5.22
CA THR A 53 8.88 6.11 4.83
C THR A 53 8.06 7.26 5.40
N GLY A 54 6.82 7.00 5.87
CA GLY A 54 5.82 8.07 6.00
C GLY A 54 5.62 8.77 4.65
N VAL A 55 5.92 8.03 3.59
CA VAL A 55 5.91 8.44 2.20
C VAL A 55 5.18 7.43 1.36
N ASN A 56 3.97 7.74 0.92
CA ASN A 56 3.28 6.84 0.01
C ASN A 56 3.84 6.99 -1.41
N TRP A 57 4.38 5.92 -2.01
CA TRP A 57 4.77 5.94 -3.42
C TRP A 57 3.71 5.22 -4.22
N SER A 58 3.38 5.76 -5.39
CA SER A 58 2.45 5.08 -6.26
C SER A 58 2.75 5.38 -7.73
N TYR A 59 2.41 4.40 -8.56
CA TYR A 59 2.37 4.56 -10.01
C TYR A 59 0.95 4.44 -10.53
N SER A 60 0.64 5.24 -11.54
CA SER A 60 -0.61 5.16 -12.31
C SER A 60 -0.28 5.07 -13.80
N PHE A 61 -0.70 3.98 -14.45
CA PHE A 61 -0.49 3.74 -15.89
C PHE A 61 -1.83 3.81 -16.65
N TYR A 62 -1.87 4.55 -17.77
CA TYR A 62 -3.10 4.83 -18.54
C TYR A 62 -3.05 4.27 -19.97
N ALA A 63 -4.23 3.96 -20.53
CA ALA A 63 -4.37 3.33 -21.85
C ALA A 63 -3.93 4.21 -23.03
N ASP A 64 -3.81 5.53 -22.85
CA ASP A 64 -3.23 6.44 -23.83
C ASP A 64 -1.69 6.54 -23.73
N SER A 65 -1.10 5.55 -23.03
CA SER A 65 0.33 5.44 -22.75
C SER A 65 0.87 6.52 -21.81
N THR A 66 0.05 7.16 -20.99
CA THR A 66 0.51 8.11 -19.95
C THR A 66 0.89 7.37 -18.65
N VAL A 67 1.94 7.81 -17.94
CA VAL A 67 2.32 7.33 -16.60
C VAL A 67 2.53 8.50 -15.64
N VAL A 68 2.12 8.31 -14.38
CA VAL A 68 2.35 9.23 -13.26
C VAL A 68 3.06 8.51 -12.12
N PHE A 69 4.06 9.15 -11.51
CA PHE A 69 4.68 8.73 -10.25
C PHE A 69 4.38 9.76 -9.16
N ALA A 70 3.89 9.31 -8.01
CA ALA A 70 3.58 10.16 -6.86
C ALA A 70 4.39 9.79 -5.61
N LYS A 71 4.60 10.79 -4.74
CA LYS A 71 5.28 10.69 -3.44
C LYS A 71 4.42 11.41 -2.39
N ASN A 72 3.96 10.71 -1.34
CA ASN A 72 2.94 11.20 -0.41
C ASN A 72 1.74 11.82 -1.13
N ASP A 73 1.20 11.06 -2.09
CA ASP A 73 0.04 11.45 -2.92
C ASP A 73 0.26 12.71 -3.78
N THR A 74 1.49 13.25 -3.80
CA THR A 74 1.86 14.39 -4.65
C THR A 74 2.51 13.87 -5.92
N ALA A 75 1.93 14.17 -7.09
CA ALA A 75 2.53 13.81 -8.38
C ALA A 75 3.89 14.50 -8.55
N VAL A 76 4.94 13.69 -8.73
CA VAL A 76 6.32 14.15 -8.91
C VAL A 76 6.74 14.06 -10.38
N LEU A 77 6.07 13.21 -11.17
CA LEU A 77 6.38 12.96 -12.58
C LEU A 77 5.11 12.67 -13.39
N THR A 78 5.05 13.17 -14.63
CA THR A 78 4.09 12.73 -15.66
C THR A 78 4.83 12.57 -16.99
N SER A 79 4.64 11.43 -17.64
CA SER A 79 5.38 11.06 -18.86
C SER A 79 4.56 10.16 -19.76
N LYS A 80 5.07 9.86 -20.96
CA LYS A 80 4.65 8.69 -21.72
C LYS A 80 5.45 7.46 -21.31
N PHE A 81 4.80 6.30 -21.37
CA PHE A 81 5.41 5.00 -21.21
C PHE A 81 5.14 4.12 -22.41
N ARG A 82 5.90 3.03 -22.53
CA ARG A 82 5.64 1.94 -23.46
C ARG A 82 6.24 0.67 -22.92
N ILE A 83 5.61 -0.47 -23.23
CA ILE A 83 6.15 -1.79 -22.91
C ILE A 83 6.67 -2.41 -24.20
N ILE A 84 7.91 -2.89 -24.17
CA ILE A 84 8.50 -3.66 -25.25
C ILE A 84 8.93 -4.99 -24.64
N GLU A 85 8.26 -6.07 -25.03
CA GLU A 85 8.40 -7.41 -24.41
C GLU A 85 8.04 -7.36 -22.91
N ASP A 86 9.02 -7.39 -22.03
CA ASP A 86 8.86 -7.26 -20.58
C ASP A 86 9.49 -5.97 -20.04
N THR A 87 9.92 -5.05 -20.91
CA THR A 87 10.61 -3.83 -20.49
C THR A 87 9.68 -2.62 -20.55
N LEU A 88 9.38 -2.05 -19.40
CA LEU A 88 8.73 -0.76 -19.23
C LEU A 88 9.75 0.36 -19.46
N LYS A 89 9.44 1.23 -20.42
CA LYS A 89 10.20 2.44 -20.70
C LYS A 89 9.34 3.64 -20.35
N ILE A 90 9.86 4.56 -19.54
CA ILE A 90 9.20 5.83 -19.21
C ILE A 90 10.05 6.96 -19.79
N ASP A 91 9.50 7.73 -20.74
CA ASP A 91 10.27 8.69 -21.54
C ASP A 91 11.04 9.73 -20.71
N ALA A 92 10.49 10.12 -19.56
CA ALA A 92 11.08 11.10 -18.66
C ALA A 92 12.14 10.54 -17.68
N THR A 93 12.40 9.23 -17.71
CA THR A 93 13.40 8.58 -16.85
C THR A 93 14.47 7.89 -17.69
N PRO A 94 15.76 7.99 -17.34
CA PRO A 94 16.81 7.35 -18.12
C PRO A 94 16.94 5.84 -17.85
N ILE A 95 16.11 5.29 -16.96
CA ILE A 95 16.20 3.91 -16.49
C ILE A 95 15.00 3.14 -17.04
N ASP A 96 15.28 2.06 -17.76
CA ASP A 96 14.28 1.09 -18.18
C ASP A 96 14.08 0.05 -17.07
N GLN A 97 12.84 -0.42 -16.94
CA GLN A 97 12.43 -1.32 -15.87
C GLN A 97 11.92 -2.62 -16.49
N ILE A 98 12.55 -3.74 -16.18
CA ILE A 98 12.03 -5.08 -16.50
C ILE A 98 10.84 -5.34 -15.57
N ILE A 99 9.65 -5.50 -16.14
CA ILE A 99 8.41 -5.67 -15.40
C ILE A 99 7.92 -7.11 -15.43
N LYS A 100 7.30 -7.51 -14.33
CA LYS A 100 6.52 -8.74 -14.24
C LYS A 100 5.22 -8.44 -13.53
N ILE A 101 4.12 -8.82 -14.16
CA ILE A 101 2.78 -8.67 -13.59
C ILE A 101 2.19 -10.05 -13.40
N GLU A 102 1.87 -10.36 -12.14
CA GLU A 102 1.19 -11.61 -11.76
C GLU A 102 0.00 -11.23 -10.88
N ASN A 103 -1.22 -11.37 -11.42
CA ASN A 103 -2.46 -10.91 -10.78
C ASN A 103 -2.39 -9.42 -10.41
N ASP A 104 -2.46 -9.14 -9.12
CA ASP A 104 -2.44 -7.82 -8.49
C ASP A 104 -1.07 -7.45 -7.94
N LYS A 105 0.00 -8.03 -8.47
CA LYS A 105 1.37 -7.70 -8.08
C LYS A 105 2.17 -7.28 -9.28
N LEU A 106 2.65 -6.05 -9.27
CA LEU A 106 3.58 -5.50 -10.24
C LEU A 106 4.97 -5.52 -9.61
N THR A 107 5.91 -6.13 -10.31
CA THR A 107 7.32 -6.13 -9.95
C THR A 107 8.07 -5.37 -11.04
N MET A 108 8.72 -4.27 -10.69
CA MET A 108 9.55 -3.47 -11.61
C MET A 108 11.01 -3.63 -11.20
N ARG A 109 11.87 -4.12 -12.10
CA ARG A 109 13.28 -4.37 -11.82
C ARG A 109 14.15 -3.47 -12.69
N GLU A 110 15.10 -2.80 -12.09
CA GLU A 110 16.04 -1.97 -12.85
C GLU A 110 17.03 -2.86 -13.64
N ASP A 111 17.20 -2.59 -14.94
CA ASP A 111 18.25 -3.25 -15.74
C ASP A 111 19.62 -2.69 -15.32
N CYS A 112 20.42 -3.54 -14.70
CA CYS A 112 21.16 -3.22 -13.48
C CYS A 112 22.20 -2.08 -13.58
N ILE A 113 21.87 -0.94 -12.98
CA ILE A 113 22.83 0.06 -12.47
C ILE A 113 23.04 -0.12 -10.96
N ASP A 114 21.97 -0.43 -10.21
CA ASP A 114 22.04 -0.87 -8.81
C ASP A 114 21.12 -2.07 -8.48
N CYS A 115 20.34 -2.59 -9.44
CA CYS A 115 19.53 -3.81 -9.31
C CYS A 115 18.36 -3.71 -8.29
N TYR A 116 17.66 -2.57 -8.14
CA TYR A 116 16.40 -2.55 -7.38
C TYR A 116 15.26 -3.31 -8.08
N GLU A 117 14.42 -3.93 -7.26
CA GLU A 117 13.17 -4.58 -7.61
C GLU A 117 12.05 -3.96 -6.76
N HIS A 118 11.10 -3.28 -7.38
CA HIS A 118 10.00 -2.59 -6.74
C HIS A 118 8.73 -3.42 -6.88
N VAL A 119 8.16 -3.82 -5.75
CA VAL A 119 6.88 -4.48 -5.66
C VAL A 119 5.80 -3.48 -5.32
N TYR A 120 4.86 -3.38 -6.22
CA TYR A 120 3.62 -2.71 -6.00
C TYR A 120 2.55 -3.77 -5.86
N GLN A 121 1.77 -3.66 -4.80
CA GLN A 121 0.48 -4.29 -4.81
C GLN A 121 -0.36 -3.38 -5.65
N ARG A 122 -1.00 -3.93 -6.68
CA ARG A 122 -2.15 -3.28 -7.28
C ARG A 122 -2.99 -2.96 -6.07
N ASN A 123 -3.31 -1.70 -5.88
CA ASN A 123 -4.04 -1.34 -4.69
C ASN A 123 -5.31 -2.20 -4.65
N THR A 124 -5.30 -3.17 -3.72
CA THR A 124 -6.33 -4.18 -3.44
C THR A 124 -6.50 -4.46 -1.93
N SER A 125 -5.44 -4.23 -1.08
CA SER A 125 -5.26 -4.09 0.42
C SER A 125 -5.48 -5.25 1.46
N SER A 126 -4.62 -5.41 2.54
CA SER A 126 -4.97 -6.13 3.82
C SER A 126 -4.27 -5.86 5.22
N SER A 127 -3.20 -5.07 5.43
CA SER A 127 -2.86 -4.51 6.80
C SER A 127 -2.17 -3.14 6.74
N ASN A 128 -2.60 -2.20 7.58
CA ASN A 128 -2.49 -0.77 7.29
C ASN A 128 -1.45 -0.03 8.14
N ASN A 129 -1.15 1.17 7.67
CA ASN A 129 -0.03 1.98 8.10
C ASN A 129 -0.49 3.16 8.95
N ILE A 130 0.19 3.45 10.07
CA ILE A 130 0.04 4.78 10.68
C ILE A 130 0.61 5.86 9.75
N ILE A 131 -0.23 6.81 9.41
CA ILE A 131 0.04 7.91 8.52
C ILE A 131 0.45 9.12 9.36
N ILE A 132 1.62 9.68 9.04
CA ILE A 132 2.20 10.80 9.77
C ILE A 132 1.93 12.09 9.06
N VAL A 133 1.38 13.04 9.80
CA VAL A 133 0.83 14.25 9.23
C VAL A 133 1.37 15.46 9.98
N ASP A 134 1.61 16.55 9.24
CA ASP A 134 2.15 17.77 9.84
C ASP A 134 1.21 18.35 10.90
N ASP A 135 -0.08 18.40 10.58
CA ASP A 135 -1.12 18.86 11.49
C ASP A 135 -2.39 18.02 11.28
N LEU A 136 -2.82 17.30 12.32
CA LEU A 136 -4.04 16.49 12.30
C LEU A 136 -5.29 17.35 12.09
N ALA A 137 -5.27 18.64 12.48
CA ALA A 137 -6.39 19.54 12.28
C ALA A 137 -6.58 19.96 10.81
N LEU A 138 -5.57 19.73 9.96
CA LEU A 138 -5.62 20.07 8.54
C LEU A 138 -6.09 18.90 7.66
N ILE A 139 -6.42 17.76 8.27
CA ILE A 139 -6.80 16.55 7.55
C ILE A 139 -8.25 16.22 7.88
N ASP A 140 -9.03 16.06 6.82
CA ASP A 140 -10.41 15.61 6.91
C ASP A 140 -10.44 14.09 7.09
N LEU A 141 -10.46 13.66 8.36
CA LEU A 141 -10.51 12.25 8.71
C LEU A 141 -11.95 11.75 8.74
N LYS A 142 -12.19 10.62 8.08
CA LYS A 142 -13.46 9.91 8.14
C LYS A 142 -13.70 9.36 9.54
N GLY A 143 -14.88 9.65 10.06
CA GLY A 143 -15.26 9.39 11.44
C GLY A 143 -16.62 8.75 11.53
N ASP A 144 -16.85 7.66 10.81
CA ASP A 144 -18.03 6.84 11.05
C ASP A 144 -17.94 6.20 12.44
N PRO A 145 -19.08 5.95 13.12
CA PRO A 145 -19.08 5.37 14.45
C PRO A 145 -18.29 4.06 14.49
N VAL A 146 -17.22 4.07 15.25
CA VAL A 146 -16.44 2.88 15.57
C VAL A 146 -16.16 2.89 17.05
N GLN A 147 -16.47 1.79 17.70
CA GLN A 147 -16.13 1.56 19.08
C GLN A 147 -14.73 0.95 19.14
N LEU A 148 -13.86 1.58 19.91
CA LEU A 148 -12.58 0.98 20.27
C LEU A 148 -12.77 0.14 21.54
N ASN A 149 -12.78 -1.18 21.38
CA ASN A 149 -13.07 -2.12 22.47
C ASN A 149 -11.84 -2.34 23.34
N SER A 150 -10.70 -2.57 22.69
CA SER A 150 -9.43 -2.74 23.37
C SER A 150 -8.29 -2.28 22.47
N VAL A 151 -7.25 -1.82 23.16
CA VAL A 151 -6.00 -1.43 22.53
C VAL A 151 -4.91 -2.23 23.20
N SER A 152 -4.12 -2.91 22.38
CA SER A 152 -2.86 -3.48 22.82
C SER A 152 -1.76 -3.00 21.89
N ILE A 153 -0.59 -2.85 22.49
CA ILE A 153 0.64 -2.65 21.76
C ILE A 153 1.48 -3.88 22.04
N SER A 154 1.83 -4.59 20.97
CA SER A 154 2.89 -5.58 21.00
C SER A 154 3.97 -5.08 20.05
N ASP A 155 5.12 -4.76 20.62
CA ASP A 155 6.24 -4.16 19.88
C ASP A 155 5.81 -2.85 19.20
N ASP A 156 5.95 -2.77 17.87
CA ASP A 156 5.56 -1.61 17.06
C ASP A 156 4.20 -1.83 16.38
N ILE A 157 3.44 -2.88 16.72
CA ILE A 157 2.10 -3.09 16.18
C ILE A 157 1.06 -2.66 17.21
N LEU A 158 0.27 -1.68 16.81
CA LEU A 158 -0.97 -1.32 17.48
C LEU A 158 -2.08 -2.23 16.96
N SER A 159 -2.54 -3.11 17.84
CA SER A 159 -3.75 -3.89 17.57
C SER A 159 -4.94 -3.19 18.20
N LEU A 160 -5.89 -2.84 17.35
CA LEU A 160 -7.14 -2.20 17.73
C LEU A 160 -8.25 -3.22 17.53
N SER A 161 -8.79 -3.73 18.63
CA SER A 161 -10.06 -4.44 18.54
C SER A 161 -11.15 -3.39 18.42
N VAL A 162 -11.78 -3.36 17.26
CA VAL A 162 -12.85 -2.42 16.95
C VAL A 162 -14.17 -3.15 16.81
N SER A 163 -15.25 -2.46 17.12
CA SER A 163 -16.57 -2.86 16.70
C SER A 163 -17.28 -1.70 16.02
N TYR A 164 -18.06 -2.02 15.01
CA TYR A 164 -18.83 -1.04 14.24
C TYR A 164 -20.07 -1.72 13.67
N SER A 165 -21.09 -0.92 13.34
CA SER A 165 -22.23 -1.40 12.57
C SER A 165 -21.83 -1.55 11.10
N GLY A 166 -22.17 -2.67 10.47
CA GLY A 166 -22.00 -2.85 9.03
C GLY A 166 -22.22 -4.30 8.60
N GLY A 167 -21.33 -4.80 7.74
CA GLY A 167 -21.30 -6.18 7.25
C GLY A 167 -21.89 -6.37 5.86
N CYS A 168 -22.22 -5.28 5.18
CA CYS A 168 -22.69 -5.27 3.80
C CYS A 168 -21.67 -4.61 2.85
N GLU A 169 -20.85 -3.68 3.35
CA GLU A 169 -19.78 -3.03 2.59
C GLU A 169 -18.39 -3.36 3.17
N GLU A 170 -17.34 -3.08 2.41
CA GLU A 170 -15.96 -3.11 2.91
C GLU A 170 -15.69 -1.85 3.75
N HIS A 171 -14.96 -1.98 4.86
CA HIS A 171 -14.66 -0.88 5.76
C HIS A 171 -13.18 -0.51 5.68
N GLU A 172 -12.89 0.79 5.55
CA GLU A 172 -11.52 1.28 5.50
C GLU A 172 -11.08 1.85 6.84
N PHE A 173 -9.84 1.54 7.18
CA PHE A 173 -9.25 2.00 8.41
C PHE A 173 -7.87 2.60 8.17
N GLY A 174 -7.73 3.86 8.57
CA GLY A 174 -6.47 4.57 8.60
C GLY A 174 -6.16 4.99 10.03
N LEU A 175 -4.90 4.92 10.42
CA LEU A 175 -4.46 5.43 11.70
C LEU A 175 -3.59 6.65 11.44
N PHE A 176 -3.89 7.77 12.08
CA PHE A 176 -3.20 9.03 11.81
C PHE A 176 -2.55 9.57 13.07
N ALA A 177 -1.34 10.11 12.94
CA ALA A 177 -0.68 10.78 14.05
C ALA A 177 0.00 12.07 13.60
N GLY A 178 -0.17 13.11 14.42
CA GLY A 178 0.48 14.40 14.22
C GLY A 178 1.95 14.35 14.56
N LYS A 179 2.76 15.21 13.93
CA LYS A 179 4.20 15.32 14.25
C LYS A 179 4.48 15.96 15.61
N ALA A 180 3.51 16.66 16.20
CA ALA A 180 3.65 17.37 17.46
C ALA A 180 3.29 16.50 18.68
N PHE A 181 4.05 16.67 19.77
CA PHE A 181 3.82 15.98 21.04
C PHE A 181 3.35 16.94 22.13
N MET A 182 2.41 16.48 22.96
CA MET A 182 1.94 17.25 24.11
C MET A 182 2.95 17.18 25.26
N LYS A 183 3.11 18.31 25.97
CA LYS A 183 4.05 18.45 27.09
C LYS A 183 3.54 17.71 28.33
N SER A 184 3.97 16.47 28.50
CA SER A 184 3.81 15.64 29.70
C SER A 184 5.05 14.76 29.92
N ASN A 185 5.09 14.00 31.02
CA ASN A 185 6.16 13.03 31.28
C ASN A 185 5.58 11.66 31.68
N PRO A 186 5.57 10.65 30.80
CA PRO A 186 5.96 10.66 29.38
C PRO A 186 5.15 11.63 28.49
N VAL A 187 5.66 12.01 27.31
CA VAL A 187 4.90 12.86 26.36
C VAL A 187 3.68 12.11 25.82
N GLN A 188 2.73 12.83 25.24
CA GLN A 188 1.58 12.21 24.57
C GLN A 188 1.60 12.53 23.08
N ALA A 189 1.37 11.50 22.25
CA ALA A 189 1.11 11.64 20.82
C ALA A 189 -0.40 11.61 20.58
N GLN A 190 -0.91 12.58 19.83
CA GLN A 190 -2.30 12.52 19.37
C GLN A 190 -2.38 11.49 18.24
N VAL A 191 -3.24 10.50 18.41
CA VAL A 191 -3.48 9.45 17.42
C VAL A 191 -4.98 9.40 17.17
N ILE A 192 -5.38 9.40 15.90
CA ILE A 192 -6.79 9.34 15.49
C ILE A 192 -6.96 8.11 14.62
N LEU A 193 -7.80 7.18 15.06
CA LEU A 193 -8.32 6.12 14.20
C LEU A 193 -9.41 6.74 13.33
N ALA A 194 -9.15 6.81 12.03
CA ALA A 194 -10.17 7.09 11.04
C ALA A 194 -10.84 5.77 10.64
N HIS A 195 -12.14 5.84 10.48
CA HIS A 195 -12.97 4.74 10.01
C HIS A 195 -13.93 5.31 8.99
N ASP A 196 -13.88 4.74 7.80
CA ASP A 196 -14.90 4.95 6.78
C ASP A 196 -15.66 3.64 6.61
N GLY A 197 -16.92 3.63 7.03
CA GLY A 197 -17.81 2.50 6.81
C GLY A 197 -18.42 2.50 5.42
N ASN A 198 -18.01 3.42 4.55
CA ASN A 198 -18.46 3.54 3.16
C ASN A 198 -20.00 3.65 3.03
N GLY A 199 -20.67 4.21 4.07
CA GLY A 199 -22.12 4.40 4.12
C GLY A 199 -22.93 3.15 4.45
N ASP A 200 -22.31 2.10 5.01
CA ASP A 200 -22.98 0.84 5.36
C ASP A 200 -24.14 1.07 6.35
N SER A 201 -25.37 0.74 5.93
CA SER A 201 -26.60 0.85 6.74
C SER A 201 -26.97 -0.45 7.45
N CYS A 202 -26.21 -1.52 7.22
CA CYS A 202 -26.42 -2.80 7.88
C CYS A 202 -26.11 -2.69 9.37
N GLU A 203 -26.92 -3.37 10.16
CA GLU A 203 -26.88 -3.26 11.63
C GLU A 203 -26.13 -4.44 12.26
N ALA A 204 -25.33 -5.20 11.48
CA ALA A 204 -24.53 -6.26 12.06
C ALA A 204 -23.42 -5.65 12.91
N TRP A 205 -23.19 -6.23 14.09
CA TRP A 205 -22.15 -5.77 15.00
C TRP A 205 -20.84 -6.48 14.67
N ILE A 206 -20.10 -5.91 13.72
CA ILE A 206 -18.82 -6.46 13.29
C ILE A 206 -17.78 -6.22 14.38
N THR A 207 -16.94 -7.22 14.63
CA THR A 207 -15.81 -7.10 15.55
C THR A 207 -14.60 -7.71 14.89
N GLU A 208 -13.57 -6.91 14.72
CA GLU A 208 -12.32 -7.36 14.13
C GLU A 208 -11.12 -6.72 14.81
N THR A 209 -9.94 -7.18 14.42
CA THR A 209 -8.68 -6.66 14.93
C THR A 209 -7.94 -5.99 13.78
N LEU A 210 -7.88 -4.67 13.84
CA LEU A 210 -7.05 -3.88 12.94
C LEU A 210 -5.64 -3.87 13.47
N ASN A 211 -4.69 -4.03 12.56
CA ASN A 211 -3.28 -3.98 12.91
C ASN A 211 -2.66 -2.81 12.16
N PHE A 212 -2.21 -1.84 12.95
CA PHE A 212 -1.46 -0.72 12.45
C PHE A 212 -0.05 -0.81 12.95
N ASN A 213 0.89 -0.64 12.05
CA ASN A 213 2.25 -0.48 12.50
C ASN A 213 2.42 0.97 13.05
N LEU A 214 3.24 1.17 14.09
CA LEU A 214 3.48 2.43 14.80
C LEU A 214 4.85 3.06 14.49
N SER A 215 5.71 2.36 13.77
CA SER A 215 7.08 2.80 13.49
C SER A 215 7.20 4.27 12.97
N PRO A 216 6.32 4.80 12.11
CA PRO A 216 6.36 6.19 11.65
C PRO A 216 6.25 7.19 12.78
N ILE A 217 5.35 7.00 13.77
CA ILE A 217 5.20 7.96 14.87
C ILE A 217 6.36 7.84 15.87
N LYS A 218 6.91 6.63 16.07
CA LYS A 218 8.16 6.42 16.81
C LYS A 218 9.32 7.20 16.20
N LYS A 219 9.46 7.21 14.86
CA LYS A 219 10.50 8.00 14.16
C LYS A 219 10.34 9.50 14.41
N VAL A 220 9.12 10.02 14.38
CA VAL A 220 8.85 11.43 14.71
C VAL A 220 9.32 11.76 16.13
N TYR A 221 9.04 10.88 17.10
CA TYR A 221 9.46 11.09 18.49
C TYR A 221 10.98 11.14 18.60
N GLN A 222 11.67 10.16 18.02
CA GLN A 222 13.12 10.03 18.13
C GLN A 222 13.83 11.25 17.52
N ASN A 223 13.32 11.78 16.41
CA ASN A 223 13.81 13.01 15.78
C ASN A 223 13.67 14.26 16.68
N SER A 224 12.76 14.22 17.66
CA SER A 224 12.43 15.36 18.53
C SER A 224 13.07 15.27 19.92
N TYR A 225 13.20 14.07 20.49
CA TYR A 225 13.55 13.87 21.90
C TYR A 225 14.73 12.93 22.17
N GLY A 226 15.20 12.15 21.17
CA GLY A 226 16.28 11.18 21.33
C GLY A 226 15.84 9.71 21.22
N ALA A 227 16.80 8.79 21.32
CA ALA A 227 16.68 7.43 20.78
C ALA A 227 15.70 6.49 21.52
N SER A 228 15.66 6.54 22.85
CA SER A 228 14.77 5.71 23.68
C SER A 228 13.84 6.59 24.48
N GLY A 229 12.62 6.14 24.69
CA GLY A 229 11.67 6.89 25.47
C GLY A 229 10.37 6.15 25.66
N SER A 230 9.38 6.94 26.03
CA SER A 230 8.02 6.46 26.07
C SER A 230 7.10 7.57 25.66
N MET A 231 6.01 7.19 25.03
CA MET A 231 4.90 8.09 24.74
C MET A 231 3.61 7.38 25.08
N TYR A 232 2.68 8.14 25.64
CA TYR A 232 1.30 7.70 25.68
C TYR A 232 0.68 7.96 24.30
N LEU A 233 0.04 6.96 23.70
CA LEU A 233 -0.80 7.19 22.53
C LEU A 233 -2.16 7.67 23.02
N ARG A 234 -2.44 8.95 22.82
CA ARG A 234 -3.75 9.54 23.10
C ARG A 234 -4.66 9.22 21.92
N ILE A 235 -5.13 7.97 21.89
CA ILE A 235 -5.96 7.43 20.81
C ILE A 235 -7.40 7.87 21.03
N SER A 236 -7.98 8.51 20.02
CA SER A 236 -9.41 8.71 19.87
C SER A 236 -9.83 8.19 18.50
N THR A 237 -11.13 8.12 18.26
CA THR A 237 -11.64 7.89 16.90
C THR A 237 -11.93 9.24 16.26
N ALA A 238 -12.05 9.30 14.95
CA ALA A 238 -12.49 10.51 14.27
C ALA A 238 -13.98 10.82 14.55
N SER A 239 -14.81 9.80 14.85
CA SER A 239 -16.22 9.93 15.28
C SER A 239 -16.37 10.47 16.70
N ASP A 240 -15.43 10.12 17.57
CA ASP A 240 -15.50 10.41 19.00
C ASP A 240 -14.12 10.82 19.53
N SER A 241 -14.03 12.10 19.88
CA SER A 241 -12.82 12.70 20.48
C SER A 241 -12.52 12.18 21.89
N THR A 242 -13.38 11.34 22.47
CA THR A 242 -13.14 10.65 23.72
C THR A 242 -11.89 9.79 23.59
N VAL A 243 -10.94 10.03 24.48
CA VAL A 243 -9.68 9.30 24.50
C VAL A 243 -9.93 7.92 25.10
N PHE A 244 -9.45 6.88 24.43
CA PHE A 244 -9.43 5.55 24.98
C PHE A 244 -8.61 5.48 26.27
N GLN A 245 -9.17 4.84 27.30
CA GLN A 245 -8.52 4.69 28.61
C GLN A 245 -8.41 3.22 29.02
N PRO A 246 -7.30 2.83 29.68
CA PRO A 246 -6.11 3.64 29.93
C PRO A 246 -5.37 3.96 28.62
N MET A 247 -4.76 5.14 28.53
CA MET A 247 -3.90 5.45 27.37
C MET A 247 -2.78 4.40 27.28
N PRO A 248 -2.63 3.69 26.15
CA PRO A 248 -1.58 2.71 26.03
C PRO A 248 -0.23 3.42 26.07
N LEU A 249 0.64 2.92 26.95
CA LEU A 249 2.01 3.38 27.06
C LEU A 249 2.84 2.64 26.03
N TYR A 250 3.31 3.36 25.02
CA TYR A 250 4.24 2.84 24.03
C TYR A 250 5.67 3.07 24.52
N LEU A 251 6.34 1.98 24.87
CA LEU A 251 7.73 1.94 25.34
C LEU A 251 8.63 1.52 24.17
N PHE A 252 9.71 2.26 23.91
CA PHE A 252 10.64 1.95 22.81
C PHE A 252 12.04 2.55 22.99
#